data_AF-A0A741B0E7-F1
#
_entry.id   AF-A0A741B0E7-F1
#
_cell.length_a   1.000
_cell.length_b   1.000
_cell.length_c   1.000
_cell.angle_alpha   90.00
_cell.angle_beta   90.00
_cell.angle_gamma   90.00
#
_symmetry.space_group_name_H-M   'P 1'
#
loop_
_entity.id
_entity.type
_entity.pdbx_description
1 polymer ?
#
loop_
_entity_poly.entity_id
_entity_poly.type
_entity_poly.pdbx_seq_one_letter_code
_entity_poly.pdbx_strand_id
1 'polypeptide(L)' 'MKKGVKKVALATLETKDLLCAAMIDAGVDPKQALLASTVATKAHVDVIIDRVFGNQSAADITRGLSEVGRGTRPLN' A
#
# COMPACT_ATOMS: atom_id res chain seq x y z
N MET A 1 -15.80 -0.98 -6.47
CA MET A 1 -14.34 -1.14 -6.31
C MET A 1 -14.04 -2.54 -5.79
N LYS A 2 -13.12 -3.29 -6.42
CA LYS A 2 -12.82 -4.68 -6.03
C LYS A 2 -12.25 -4.70 -4.61
N LYS A 3 -12.74 -5.61 -3.75
CA LYS A 3 -12.44 -5.68 -2.30
C LYS A 3 -10.93 -5.65 -1.99
N GLY A 4 -10.08 -6.20 -2.87
CA GLY A 4 -8.62 -6.18 -2.73
C GLY A 4 -8.00 -4.78 -2.78
N VAL A 5 -8.40 -3.93 -3.73
CA VAL A 5 -7.87 -2.56 -3.87
C VAL A 5 -8.22 -1.72 -2.64
N LYS A 6 -9.44 -1.88 -2.10
CA LYS A 6 -9.85 -1.21 -0.87
C LYS A 6 -9.02 -1.66 0.34
N LYS A 7 -8.73 -2.96 0.46
CA LYS A 7 -7.92 -3.51 1.56
C LYS A 7 -6.48 -2.99 1.52
N VAL A 8 -5.87 -2.94 0.34
CA VAL A 8 -4.51 -2.40 0.16
C VAL A 8 -4.49 -0.91 0.51
N ALA A 9 -5.43 -0.11 -0.02
CA ALA A 9 -5.49 1.31 0.27
C ALA A 9 -5.66 1.62 1.77
N LEU A 10 -6.50 0.85 2.48
CA LEU A 10 -6.68 1.01 3.92
C LEU A 10 -5.42 0.63 4.71
N ALA A 11 -4.81 -0.52 4.40
CA ALA A 11 -3.58 -0.96 5.07
C ALA A 11 -2.41 0.03 4.85
N THR A 12 -2.33 0.62 3.66
CA THR A 12 -1.36 1.67 3.35
C THR A 12 -1.55 2.92 4.22
N LEU A 13 -2.80 3.37 4.40
CA LEU A 13 -3.10 4.53 5.23
C LEU A 13 -2.78 4.25 6.70
N GLU A 14 -3.15 3.08 7.21
CA GLU A 14 -2.82 2.62 8.56
C GLU A 14 -1.30 2.58 8.79
N THR A 15 -0.54 2.08 7.81
CA THR A 15 0.93 2.04 7.88
C THR A 15 1.53 3.44 7.93
N LYS A 16 1.00 4.39 7.15
CA LYS A 16 1.43 5.80 7.22
C LYS A 16 1.25 6.36 8.62
N ASP A 17 0.08 6.12 9.20
CA ASP A 17 -0.27 6.69 10.50
C ASP A 17 0.57 6.09 11.63
N LEU A 18 0.85 4.78 11.57
CA LEU A 18 1.77 4.11 12.50
C LEU A 18 3.20 4.65 12.38
N LEU A 19 3.72 4.83 11.17
CA LEU A 19 5.06 5.42 10.96
C LEU A 19 5.14 6.85 11.46
N CYS A 20 4.10 7.65 11.21
CA CYS A 20 4.03 9.04 11.68
C CYS A 20 4.04 9.10 13.21
N ALA A 21 3.20 8.27 13.87
CA ALA A 21 3.14 8.19 15.32
C ALA A 21 4.51 7.78 15.91
N ALA A 22 5.13 6.73 15.38
CA ALA A 22 6.45 6.29 15.84
C ALA A 22 7.54 7.36 15.71
N MET A 23 7.49 8.17 14.65
CA MET A 23 8.42 9.29 14.46
C MET A 23 8.17 10.42 15.48
N ILE A 24 6.90 10.74 15.74
CA ILE A 24 6.52 11.74 16.75
C ILE A 24 6.96 11.28 18.14
N ASP A 25 6.71 10.02 18.49
CA ASP A 25 7.11 9.42 19.77
C ASP A 25 8.64 9.40 19.94
N ALA A 26 9.38 9.30 18.83
CA ALA A 26 10.84 9.42 18.80
C ALA A 26 11.36 10.87 18.85
N GLY A 27 10.46 11.87 18.95
CA GLY A 27 10.81 13.29 19.08
C GLY A 27 11.00 14.03 17.76
N VAL A 28 10.61 13.44 16.62
CA VAL A 28 10.62 14.16 15.33
C VAL A 28 9.50 15.21 15.33
N ASP A 29 9.80 16.40 14.83
CA ASP A 29 8.80 17.45 14.63
C ASP A 29 7.57 16.90 13.87
N PRO A 30 6.33 17.15 14.33
CA PRO A 30 5.13 16.57 13.73
C PRO A 30 4.98 16.82 12.23
N LYS A 31 5.42 17.99 11.74
CA LYS A 31 5.36 18.31 10.30
C LYS A 31 6.39 17.49 9.52
N GLN A 32 7.59 17.30 10.06
CA GLN A 32 8.60 16.44 9.45
C GLN A 32 8.21 14.96 9.51
N ALA A 33 7.64 14.49 10.62
CA ALA A 33 7.13 13.13 10.76
C ALA A 33 6.02 12.82 9.73
N LEU A 34 5.11 13.77 9.50
CA LEU A 34 4.07 13.62 8.46
C LEU A 34 4.67 13.54 7.06
N LEU A 35 5.64 14.38 6.73
CA LEU A 35 6.31 14.37 5.43
C LEU A 35 7.09 13.07 5.22
N ALA A 36 7.88 12.65 6.21
CA ALA A 36 8.70 11.45 6.14
C ALA A 36 7.85 10.17 6.07
N SER A 37 6.82 10.04 6.90
CA SER A 37 5.87 8.91 6.82
C SER A 37 5.16 8.85 5.48
N THR A 38 4.81 10.00 4.89
CA THR A 38 4.21 10.06 3.54
C THR A 38 5.17 9.57 2.46
N VAL A 39 6.44 9.98 2.50
CA VAL A 39 7.47 9.53 1.54
C VAL A 39 7.73 8.04 1.68
N ALA A 40 7.92 7.55 2.91
CA ALA A 40 8.13 6.13 3.19
C ALA A 40 6.95 5.26 2.72
N THR A 41 5.71 5.73 2.97
CA THR A 41 4.51 5.04 2.53
C THR A 41 4.40 5.00 1.01
N LYS A 42 4.72 6.09 0.30
CA LYS A 42 4.73 6.12 -1.17
C LYS A 42 5.70 5.08 -1.74
N ALA A 43 6.93 5.03 -1.24
CA ALA A 43 7.91 4.04 -1.68
C ALA A 43 7.42 2.60 -1.44
N HIS A 44 6.73 2.35 -0.33
CA HIS A 44 6.14 1.04 -0.05
C HIS A 44 5.00 0.68 -1.00
N VAL A 45 4.14 1.64 -1.35
CA VAL A 45 3.05 1.46 -2.32
C VAL A 45 3.58 1.21 -3.72
N ASP A 46 4.60 1.94 -4.16
CA ASP A 46 5.23 1.75 -5.46
C ASP A 46 5.78 0.32 -5.58
N VAL A 47 6.43 -0.21 -4.54
CA VAL A 47 6.88 -1.60 -4.50
C VAL A 47 5.71 -2.60 -4.55
N ILE A 48 4.58 -2.32 -3.88
CA ILE A 48 3.38 -3.18 -3.97
C ILE A 48 2.80 -3.13 -5.38
N ILE A 49 2.70 -1.95 -5.97
CA ILE A 49 2.24 -1.76 -7.34
C ILE A 49 3.16 -2.51 -8.30
N ASP A 50 4.47 -2.34 -8.22
CA ASP A 50 5.42 -3.05 -9.08
C ASP A 50 5.43 -4.56 -8.84
N ARG A 51 5.28 -5.02 -7.59
CA ARG A 51 5.23 -6.46 -7.28
C ARG A 51 3.93 -7.11 -7.74
N VAL A 52 2.80 -6.41 -7.62
CA VAL A 52 1.48 -6.93 -8.00
C VAL A 52 1.21 -6.71 -9.49
N PHE A 53 1.79 -5.68 -10.10
CA PHE A 53 1.42 -5.18 -11.43
C PHE A 53 2.58 -5.01 -12.42
N GLY A 54 3.84 -5.07 -11.96
CA GLY A 54 5.02 -4.65 -12.72
C GLY A 54 5.41 -5.48 -13.96
N ASN A 55 4.59 -6.42 -14.41
CA ASN A 55 4.78 -7.12 -15.70
C ASN A 55 3.45 -7.41 -16.43
N GLN A 56 2.36 -6.73 -16.07
CA GLN A 56 1.02 -7.09 -16.52
C GLN A 56 0.26 -5.85 -17.02
N SER A 57 -0.44 -5.98 -18.15
CA SER A 57 -1.28 -4.89 -18.67
C SER A 57 -2.39 -4.55 -17.65
N ALA A 58 -2.97 -3.35 -17.72
CA ALA A 58 -4.11 -2.96 -16.87
C ALA A 58 -5.26 -3.99 -16.86
N ALA A 59 -5.44 -4.73 -17.97
CA ALA A 59 -6.39 -5.83 -18.07
C ALA A 59 -5.96 -7.07 -17.26
N ASP A 60 -4.69 -7.43 -17.29
CA ASP A 60 -4.11 -8.55 -16.55
C ASP A 60 -4.07 -8.29 -15.04
N ILE A 61 -3.76 -7.05 -14.66
CA ILE A 61 -3.88 -6.50 -13.31
C ILE A 61 -5.31 -6.65 -12.78
N THR A 62 -6.27 -6.18 -13.58
CA THR A 62 -7.70 -6.24 -13.24
C THR A 62 -8.16 -7.68 -13.12
N ARG A 63 -7.67 -8.59 -13.97
CA ARG A 63 -7.96 -10.02 -13.94
C ARG A 63 -7.36 -10.69 -12.69
N GLY A 64 -6.07 -10.48 -12.41
CA GLY A 64 -5.38 -11.05 -11.25
C GLY A 64 -6.01 -10.62 -9.92
N LEU A 65 -6.36 -9.34 -9.76
CA LEU A 65 -7.10 -8.85 -8.58
C LEU A 65 -8.50 -9.47 -8.45
N SER A 66 -9.15 -9.76 -9.59
CA SER A 66 -10.45 -10.45 -9.61
C SER A 66 -10.32 -11.91 -9.17
N GLU A 67 -9.26 -12.60 -9.59
CA GLU A 67 -8.98 -13.99 -9.24
C GLU A 67 -8.61 -14.15 -7.76
N VAL A 68 -7.76 -13.27 -7.22
CA VAL A 68 -7.48 -13.21 -5.78
C VAL A 68 -8.76 -12.95 -4.98
N GLY A 69 -9.60 -12.00 -5.43
CA GLY A 69 -10.88 -11.72 -4.78
C GLY A 69 -11.90 -12.86 -4.86
N ARG A 70 -11.72 -13.81 -5.78
CA ARG A 70 -12.49 -15.05 -5.92
C ARG A 70 -11.86 -16.24 -5.20
N GLY A 71 -10.69 -16.07 -4.58
CA GLY A 71 -9.95 -17.13 -3.88
C GLY A 71 -9.23 -18.11 -4.82
N THR A 72 -9.15 -17.82 -6.11
CA THR A 72 -8.53 -18.70 -7.11
C THR A 72 -7.03 -18.45 -7.30
N ARG A 73 -6.47 -17.47 -6.57
CA ARG A 73 -5.03 -17.17 -6.57
C ARG A 73 -4.58 -16.62 -5.20
N PRO A 74 -3.46 -17.12 -4.63
CA PRO A 74 -2.93 -16.60 -3.38
C PRO A 74 -2.22 -15.25 -3.58
N LEU A 75 -2.23 -14.41 -2.53
CA LEU A 75 -1.40 -13.21 -2.42
C LEU A 75 -0.05 -13.64 -1.84
N ASN A 76 0.98 -13.73 -2.68
CA ASN A 76 2.36 -14.03 -2.26
C ASN A 76 3.17 -12.76 -2.01
#